data_AF-A0A6J2YHS0-F1
#
_entry.id   AF-A0A6J2YHS0-F1
#
_cell.length_a   1.000
_cell.length_b   1.000
_cell.length_c   1.000
_cell.angle_alpha   90.00
_cell.angle_beta   90.00
_cell.angle_gamma   90.00
#
_symmetry.space_group_name_H-M   'P 1'
#
loop_
_entity.id
_entity.type
_entity.pdbx_description
1 polymer ?
#
loop_
_entity_poly.entity_id
_entity_poly.type
_entity_poly.pdbx_seq_one_letter_code
_entity_poly.pdbx_strand_id
1 'polypeptide(L)'
;MPKIKKVIIDEDKPVLFDFQNGKIKVNEHNNIQLSIFKDKSTQKNVLGVANSKMIYSGVIDEDNLFYKFLAISRREGKELELIQVDTCTLTPLIKEKAITSSPITPQTVADLKKHFGSKKAKRFTEQQERLTMNFENVKESLENSIANISVPDIAFQQPDENYSIYRPRIDRNASTKEQVYQLSHLIPIEILDTLEKRAIELLESDKIKDFSLTPTVEKSIITLKSSPLDKETLLKKCKILLFIHCLISFMNTPLKKITKKYNTCDFSSEIDKHIKQNYMVSGTRPLNMKDKCLCYIIVLYMIAMDYELNLDPLSKDAKVGLNKIKDFSRNLGFSQSSKLKTGITLKIPVPPPVSMNLKRKRNSL
;
A
#
# COMPACT_ATOMS: atom_id res chain seq x y z
N MET A 1 40.18 0.51 -78.52
CA MET A 1 39.93 0.31 -77.08
C MET A 1 41.13 0.82 -76.30
N PRO A 2 40.95 1.67 -75.29
CA PRO A 2 42.04 2.11 -74.43
C PRO A 2 42.59 0.91 -73.65
N LYS A 3 43.92 0.81 -73.52
CA LYS A 3 44.57 -0.28 -72.78
C LYS A 3 44.91 0.21 -71.38
N ILE A 4 44.59 -0.59 -70.36
CA ILE A 4 44.96 -0.32 -68.97
C ILE A 4 46.48 -0.53 -68.89
N LYS A 5 47.23 0.52 -68.56
CA LYS A 5 48.69 0.47 -68.54
C LYS A 5 49.25 0.32 -67.13
N LYS A 6 48.55 0.86 -66.12
CA LYS A 6 49.00 0.85 -64.73
C LYS A 6 47.81 0.84 -63.78
N VAL A 7 47.86 -0.03 -62.78
CA VAL A 7 46.96 -0.04 -61.62
C VAL A 7 47.82 0.32 -60.41
N ILE A 8 47.50 1.44 -59.76
CA ILE A 8 48.23 1.91 -58.58
C ILE A 8 47.41 1.51 -57.35
N ILE A 9 47.96 0.58 -56.57
CA ILE A 9 47.45 0.13 -55.28
C ILE A 9 48.55 0.51 -54.28
N ASP A 10 48.55 1.77 -53.85
CA ASP A 10 49.47 2.28 -52.83
C ASP A 10 48.78 2.32 -51.46
N GLU A 11 49.58 2.33 -50.38
CA GLU A 11 49.07 2.49 -49.01
C GLU A 11 48.48 3.89 -48.75
N ASP A 12 49.00 4.93 -49.44
CA ASP A 12 48.48 6.30 -49.41
C ASP A 12 47.38 6.50 -50.45
N LYS A 13 46.19 5.95 -50.16
CA LYS A 13 45.03 6.01 -51.07
C LYS A 13 44.38 7.40 -51.05
N PRO A 14 44.07 7.99 -52.22
CA PRO A 14 43.25 9.19 -52.28
C PRO A 14 41.82 8.91 -51.78
N VAL A 15 41.27 9.84 -50.99
CA VAL A 15 39.92 9.76 -50.45
C VAL A 15 38.98 10.65 -51.27
N LEU A 16 37.96 10.06 -51.87
CA LEU A 16 36.85 10.76 -52.51
C LEU A 16 35.80 11.08 -51.44
N PHE A 17 35.49 12.37 -51.24
CA PHE A 17 34.51 12.78 -50.25
C PHE A 17 33.36 13.60 -50.85
N ASP A 18 32.16 13.33 -50.36
CA ASP A 18 30.93 14.05 -50.71
C ASP A 18 30.35 14.76 -49.48
N PHE A 19 29.88 15.99 -49.66
CA PHE A 19 29.19 16.74 -48.61
C PHE A 19 27.70 16.43 -48.61
N GLN A 20 27.15 16.13 -47.44
CA GLN A 20 25.71 15.87 -47.29
C GLN A 20 24.84 17.08 -47.71
N ASN A 21 25.36 18.30 -47.58
CA ASN A 21 24.61 19.54 -47.80
C ASN A 21 24.86 20.23 -49.16
N GLY A 22 25.40 19.51 -50.15
CA GLY A 22 25.57 20.01 -51.53
C GLY A 22 27.02 20.29 -51.95
N LYS A 23 27.23 20.77 -53.17
CA LYS A 23 28.58 20.92 -53.79
C LYS A 23 29.28 22.21 -53.36
N ILE A 24 30.59 22.14 -53.16
CA ILE A 24 31.45 23.34 -52.96
C ILE A 24 31.44 24.19 -54.24
N LYS A 25 31.33 25.52 -54.09
CA LYS A 25 31.46 26.47 -55.21
C LYS A 25 32.94 26.67 -55.57
N VAL A 26 33.20 26.87 -56.86
CA VAL A 26 34.54 26.94 -57.49
C VAL A 26 35.51 27.99 -56.90
N ASN A 27 35.04 28.86 -55.99
CA ASN A 27 35.84 29.93 -55.39
C ASN A 27 36.20 29.69 -53.90
N GLU A 28 35.75 28.59 -53.28
CA GLU A 28 35.96 28.33 -51.84
C GLU A 28 37.15 27.38 -51.55
N HIS A 29 37.85 26.90 -52.58
CA HIS A 29 38.91 25.89 -52.45
C HIS A 29 40.10 26.33 -51.57
N ASN A 30 40.40 27.62 -51.48
CA ASN A 30 41.55 28.11 -50.70
C ASN A 30 41.29 28.24 -49.19
N ASN A 31 40.02 28.20 -48.76
CA ASN A 31 39.65 28.41 -47.35
C ASN A 31 39.23 27.11 -46.63
N ILE A 32 39.49 25.95 -47.24
CA ILE A 32 39.13 24.65 -46.70
C ILE A 32 40.39 24.01 -46.11
N GLN A 33 40.35 23.74 -44.80
CA GLN A 33 41.38 22.95 -44.13
C GLN A 33 40.91 21.50 -44.03
N LEU A 34 41.69 20.61 -44.65
CA LEU A 34 41.47 19.17 -44.64
C LEU A 34 42.44 18.53 -43.64
N SER A 35 41.92 17.69 -42.77
CA SER A 35 42.72 16.96 -41.79
C SER A 35 42.18 15.54 -41.63
N ILE A 36 43.08 14.57 -41.70
CA ILE A 36 42.75 13.17 -41.48
C ILE A 36 43.14 12.83 -40.04
N PHE A 37 42.19 12.35 -39.26
CA PHE A 37 42.38 11.91 -37.89
C PHE A 37 42.23 10.40 -37.81
N LYS A 38 43.04 9.76 -36.96
CA LYS A 38 42.83 8.36 -36.57
C LYS A 38 42.09 8.32 -35.25
N ASP A 39 40.88 7.79 -35.24
CA ASP A 39 40.14 7.57 -34.00
C ASP A 39 40.79 6.40 -33.23
N LYS A 40 41.23 6.69 -32.01
CA LYS A 40 41.91 5.72 -31.13
C LYS A 40 40.99 4.57 -30.70
N SER A 41 39.68 4.77 -30.72
CA SER A 41 38.71 3.78 -30.25
C SER A 41 38.32 2.76 -31.32
N THR A 42 38.20 3.20 -32.58
CA THR A 42 37.72 2.38 -33.69
C THR A 42 38.81 2.00 -34.69
N GLN A 43 40.02 2.56 -34.57
CA GLN A 43 41.12 2.43 -35.55
C GLN A 43 40.75 2.89 -36.98
N LYS A 44 39.63 3.61 -37.14
CA LYS A 44 39.18 4.13 -38.44
C LYS A 44 39.74 5.52 -38.70
N ASN A 45 40.04 5.80 -39.96
CA ASN A 45 40.40 7.13 -40.40
C ASN A 45 39.14 7.99 -40.52
N VAL A 46 39.16 9.18 -39.93
CA VAL A 46 38.09 10.18 -39.92
C VAL A 46 38.58 11.40 -40.68
N LEU A 47 37.83 11.84 -41.67
CA LEU A 47 38.10 13.06 -42.41
C LEU A 47 37.38 14.23 -41.73
N GLY A 48 38.17 15.17 -41.22
CA GLY A 48 37.69 16.45 -40.70
C GLY A 48 37.93 17.56 -41.73
N VAL A 49 36.86 18.26 -42.10
CA VAL A 49 36.92 19.37 -43.05
C VAL A 49 36.39 20.63 -42.38
N ALA A 50 37.26 21.63 -42.20
CA ALA A 50 36.88 22.90 -41.62
C ALA A 50 36.84 23.98 -42.71
N ASN A 51 35.71 24.67 -42.81
CA ASN A 51 35.60 25.96 -43.50
C ASN A 51 35.44 27.05 -42.43
N SER A 52 35.73 28.30 -42.78
CA SER A 52 35.59 29.50 -41.94
C SER A 52 34.30 29.61 -41.12
N LYS A 53 33.20 28.94 -41.52
CA LYS A 53 31.89 29.00 -40.87
C LYS A 53 31.38 27.66 -40.32
N MET A 54 31.87 26.52 -40.79
CA MET A 54 31.34 25.20 -40.42
C MET A 54 32.43 24.14 -40.39
N ILE A 55 32.27 23.19 -39.48
CA ILE A 55 33.12 22.02 -39.34
C ILE A 55 32.30 20.82 -39.82
N TYR A 56 32.87 20.02 -40.70
CA TYR A 56 32.32 18.77 -41.17
C TYR A 56 33.20 17.61 -40.71
N SER A 57 32.56 16.49 -40.39
CA SER A 57 33.22 15.23 -40.05
C SER A 57 32.57 14.07 -40.77
N GLY A 58 33.39 13.16 -41.28
CA GLY A 58 32.94 11.90 -41.88
C GLY A 58 33.95 10.79 -41.60
N VAL A 59 33.46 9.57 -41.46
CA VAL A 59 34.31 8.38 -41.33
C VAL A 59 34.66 7.92 -42.74
N ILE A 60 35.92 7.53 -42.96
CA ILE A 60 36.35 6.94 -44.23
C ILE A 60 35.88 5.48 -44.23
N ASP A 61 34.99 5.18 -45.18
CA ASP A 61 34.45 3.83 -45.32
C ASP A 61 35.36 3.01 -46.22
N GLU A 62 36.14 2.13 -45.58
CA GLU A 62 36.83 1.03 -46.25
C GLU A 62 35.81 -0.09 -46.53
N ASP A 63 35.12 0.01 -47.67
CA ASP A 63 34.18 -1.02 -48.12
C ASP A 63 34.95 -2.32 -48.45
N ASN A 64 34.92 -3.32 -47.55
CA ASN A 64 35.58 -4.62 -47.75
C ASN A 64 35.02 -5.47 -48.91
N LEU A 65 33.87 -5.07 -49.49
CA LEU A 65 33.16 -5.86 -50.51
C LEU A 65 33.53 -5.47 -51.94
N PHE A 66 33.87 -4.20 -52.19
CA PHE A 66 34.16 -3.70 -53.54
C PHE A 66 35.22 -2.60 -53.50
N TYR A 67 36.25 -2.71 -54.34
CA TYR A 67 37.22 -1.64 -54.53
C TYR A 67 36.70 -0.62 -55.53
N LYS A 68 36.74 0.66 -55.16
CA LYS A 68 36.41 1.78 -56.04
C LYS A 68 37.71 2.29 -56.68
N PHE A 69 37.69 2.48 -57.99
CA PHE A 69 38.84 2.98 -58.75
C PHE A 69 38.49 4.27 -59.48
N LEU A 70 39.38 5.26 -59.37
CA LEU A 70 39.38 6.46 -60.20
C LEU A 70 40.15 6.17 -61.49
N ALA A 71 39.50 6.38 -62.64
CA ALA A 71 40.12 6.22 -63.95
C ALA A 71 40.60 7.57 -64.49
N ILE A 72 41.92 7.73 -64.63
CA ILE A 72 42.52 8.90 -65.28
C ILE A 72 42.89 8.50 -66.71
N SER A 73 42.33 9.22 -67.69
CA SER A 73 42.65 9.02 -69.10
C SER A 73 43.45 10.19 -69.64
N ARG A 74 44.63 9.90 -70.20
CA ARG A 74 45.44 10.93 -70.88
C ARG A 74 45.13 10.91 -72.38
N ARG A 75 44.64 12.04 -72.90
CA ARG A 75 44.14 12.18 -74.28
C ARG A 75 45.21 11.89 -75.33
N GLU A 76 46.48 12.13 -75.01
CA GLU A 76 47.62 11.96 -75.92
C GLU A 76 48.14 10.51 -75.99
N GLY A 77 47.84 9.66 -74.99
CA GLY A 77 48.47 8.33 -74.87
C GLY A 77 47.58 7.12 -75.14
N LYS A 78 46.24 7.24 -75.20
CA LYS A 78 45.31 6.08 -75.15
C LYS A 78 45.57 5.14 -73.96
N GLU A 79 46.15 5.67 -72.90
CA GLU A 79 46.51 4.97 -71.68
C GLU A 79 45.53 5.33 -70.58
N LEU A 80 45.02 4.30 -69.90
CA LEU A 80 44.18 4.40 -68.72
C LEU A 80 45.00 4.01 -67.50
N GLU A 81 45.02 4.90 -66.51
CA GLU A 81 45.55 4.65 -65.17
C GLU A 81 44.38 4.52 -64.19
N LEU A 82 44.38 3.42 -63.42
CA LEU A 82 43.38 3.17 -62.38
C LEU A 82 44.03 3.37 -61.01
N ILE A 83 43.43 4.22 -60.18
CA ILE A 83 43.89 4.50 -58.81
C ILE A 83 42.79 4.09 -57.84
N GLN A 84 43.12 3.25 -56.85
CA GLN A 84 42.15 2.89 -55.81
C GLN A 84 41.79 4.11 -54.95
N VAL A 85 40.50 4.31 -54.67
CA VAL A 85 39.99 5.41 -53.84
C VAL A 85 39.09 4.92 -52.74
N ASP A 86 39.20 5.54 -51.56
CA ASP A 86 38.25 5.34 -50.46
C ASP A 86 37.16 6.40 -50.50
N THR A 87 35.96 6.10 -50.00
CA THR A 87 34.83 7.04 -50.02
C THR A 87 34.45 7.52 -48.63
N CYS A 88 34.12 8.81 -48.52
CA CYS A 88 33.68 9.40 -47.26
C CYS A 88 32.49 10.34 -47.49
N THR A 89 31.47 10.28 -46.63
CA THR A 89 30.39 11.27 -46.62
C THR A 89 30.54 12.19 -45.41
N LEU A 90 30.63 13.50 -45.68
CA LEU A 90 30.88 14.52 -44.67
C LEU A 90 29.57 15.10 -44.14
N THR A 91 29.40 15.00 -42.82
CA THR A 91 28.23 15.52 -42.09
C THR A 91 28.59 16.80 -41.34
N PRO A 92 27.73 17.84 -41.34
CA PRO A 92 28.00 19.09 -40.62
C PRO A 92 27.86 18.89 -39.10
N LEU A 93 28.86 19.34 -38.36
CA LEU A 93 28.84 19.30 -36.90
C LEU A 93 28.19 20.58 -36.37
N ILE A 94 26.86 20.57 -36.29
CA ILE A 94 26.09 21.65 -35.69
C ILE A 94 26.26 21.54 -34.18
N LYS A 95 26.85 22.56 -33.54
CA LYS A 95 26.87 22.68 -32.08
C LYS A 95 25.45 22.96 -31.59
N GLU A 96 24.64 21.92 -31.48
CA GLU A 96 23.44 22.00 -30.66
C GLU A 96 23.91 22.26 -29.23
N LYS A 97 23.45 23.37 -28.63
CA LYS A 97 23.56 23.53 -27.19
C LYS A 97 22.91 22.29 -26.60
N ALA A 98 23.71 21.42 -26.00
CA ALA A 98 23.19 20.25 -25.30
C ALA A 98 22.12 20.78 -24.34
N ILE A 99 20.85 20.53 -24.66
CA ILE A 99 19.78 20.66 -23.69
C ILE A 99 20.06 19.52 -22.73
N THR A 100 20.88 19.79 -21.71
CA THR A 100 20.96 18.93 -20.53
C THR A 100 19.53 18.78 -20.05
N SER A 101 18.95 17.60 -20.31
CA SER A 101 17.69 17.22 -19.70
C SER A 101 17.89 17.32 -18.20
N SER A 102 17.21 18.29 -17.57
CA SER A 102 17.17 18.38 -16.12
C SER A 102 16.66 17.03 -15.59
N PRO A 103 17.26 16.48 -14.53
CA PRO A 103 16.81 15.20 -13.97
C PRO A 103 15.33 15.31 -13.60
N ILE A 104 14.58 14.27 -13.94
CA ILE A 104 13.13 14.17 -13.69
C ILE A 104 12.92 14.33 -12.18
N THR A 105 12.39 15.47 -11.75
CA THR A 105 12.08 15.71 -10.34
C THR A 105 10.72 15.11 -9.99
N PRO A 106 10.49 14.71 -8.73
CA PRO A 106 9.18 14.23 -8.29
C PRO A 106 8.06 15.27 -8.52
N GLN A 107 8.39 16.56 -8.54
CA GLN A 107 7.47 17.64 -8.89
C GLN A 107 7.03 17.54 -10.36
N THR A 108 7.97 17.37 -11.29
CA THR A 108 7.62 17.18 -12.73
C THR A 108 6.73 15.96 -12.96
N VAL A 109 6.91 14.88 -12.19
CA VAL A 109 6.06 13.68 -12.28
C VAL A 109 4.67 13.92 -11.68
N ALA A 110 4.57 14.71 -10.61
CA ALA A 110 3.29 15.11 -10.03
C ALA A 110 2.51 16.01 -11.01
N ASP A 111 3.17 16.99 -11.62
CA ASP A 111 2.58 17.88 -12.63
C ASP A 111 2.12 17.10 -13.87
N LEU A 112 2.93 16.17 -14.36
CA LEU A 112 2.53 15.28 -15.45
C LEU A 112 1.30 14.44 -15.09
N LYS A 113 1.22 13.91 -13.86
CA LYS A 113 0.04 13.17 -13.39
C LYS A 113 -1.19 14.06 -13.21
N LYS A 114 -1.01 15.34 -12.87
CA LYS A 114 -2.07 16.32 -12.75
C LYS A 114 -2.63 16.73 -14.12
N HIS A 115 -1.77 16.89 -15.11
CA HIS A 115 -2.15 17.26 -16.47
C HIS A 115 -2.64 16.06 -17.29
N PHE A 116 -1.87 14.97 -17.34
CA PHE A 116 -2.09 13.83 -18.24
C PHE A 116 -2.51 12.53 -17.53
N GLY A 117 -2.56 12.50 -16.19
CA GLY A 117 -2.98 11.31 -15.45
C GLY A 117 -4.48 11.02 -15.56
N SER A 118 -4.84 9.77 -15.29
CA SER A 118 -6.25 9.36 -15.18
C SER A 118 -6.97 10.10 -14.04
N LYS A 119 -8.30 10.18 -14.08
CA LYS A 119 -9.11 10.85 -13.03
C LYS A 119 -8.79 10.34 -11.61
N LYS A 120 -8.41 9.06 -11.48
CA LYS A 120 -7.97 8.47 -10.20
C LYS A 120 -6.57 8.94 -9.80
N ALA A 121 -5.63 9.02 -10.75
CA ALA A 121 -4.27 9.50 -10.50
C ALA A 121 -4.23 11.00 -10.14
N LYS A 122 -5.08 11.82 -10.78
CA LYS A 122 -5.24 13.25 -10.44
C LYS A 122 -5.72 13.45 -9.01
N ARG A 123 -6.77 12.74 -8.60
CA ARG A 123 -7.29 12.80 -7.22
C ARG A 123 -6.27 12.39 -6.17
N PHE A 124 -5.50 11.33 -6.46
CA PHE A 124 -4.48 10.84 -5.53
C PHE A 124 -3.32 11.83 -5.37
N THR A 125 -2.85 12.42 -6.47
CA THR A 125 -1.77 13.42 -6.45
C THR A 125 -2.19 14.70 -5.75
N GLU A 126 -3.39 15.22 -6.02
CA GLU A 126 -3.96 16.37 -5.29
C GLU A 126 -4.11 16.11 -3.78
N GLN A 127 -4.55 14.90 -3.40
CA GLN A 127 -4.66 14.53 -1.99
C GLN A 127 -3.29 14.46 -1.32
N GLN A 128 -2.27 13.95 -2.02
CA GLN A 128 -0.90 13.88 -1.52
C GLN A 128 -0.30 15.28 -1.33
N GLU A 129 -0.49 16.19 -2.28
CA GLU A 129 -0.06 17.60 -2.18
C GLU A 129 -0.71 18.33 -0.98
N ARG A 130 -2.01 18.12 -0.76
CA ARG A 130 -2.71 18.70 0.41
C ARG A 130 -2.17 18.18 1.73
N LEU A 131 -1.80 16.89 1.80
CA LEU A 131 -1.23 16.30 3.01
C LEU A 131 0.17 16.86 3.31
N THR A 132 1.00 17.10 2.30
CA THR A 132 2.33 17.69 2.50
C THR A 132 2.26 19.16 2.93
N MET A 133 1.40 19.97 2.31
CA MET A 133 1.18 21.37 2.72
C MET A 133 0.68 21.47 4.18
N ASN A 134 -0.24 20.58 4.56
CA ASN A 134 -0.73 20.54 5.94
C ASN A 134 0.36 20.11 6.92
N PHE A 135 1.27 19.22 6.54
CA PHE A 135 2.36 18.80 7.41
C PHE A 135 3.36 19.94 7.68
N GLU A 136 3.72 20.72 6.67
CA GLU A 136 4.61 21.88 6.82
C GLU A 136 3.98 22.94 7.72
N ASN A 137 2.70 23.27 7.49
CA ASN A 137 1.97 24.22 8.33
C ASN A 137 1.81 23.75 9.79
N VAL A 138 1.56 22.45 10.00
CA VAL A 138 1.47 21.85 11.34
C VAL A 138 2.84 21.80 12.00
N LYS A 139 3.91 21.52 11.26
CA LYS A 139 5.29 21.52 11.76
C LYS A 139 5.72 22.91 12.19
N GLU A 140 5.47 23.93 11.36
CA GLU A 140 5.77 25.33 11.68
C GLU A 140 4.93 25.80 12.88
N SER A 141 3.65 25.44 12.95
CA SER A 141 2.80 25.73 14.10
C SER A 141 3.27 25.02 15.38
N LEU A 142 3.79 23.79 15.27
CA LEU A 142 4.37 23.06 16.39
C LEU A 142 5.70 23.67 16.82
N GLU A 143 6.59 24.01 15.91
CA GLU A 143 7.88 24.65 16.20
C GLU A 143 7.68 26.01 16.88
N ASN A 144 6.73 26.81 16.39
CA ASN A 144 6.36 28.09 17.00
C ASN A 144 5.68 27.92 18.38
N SER A 145 4.98 26.81 18.60
CA SER A 145 4.36 26.49 19.90
C SER A 145 5.38 25.90 20.90
N ILE A 146 6.39 25.17 20.42
CA ILE A 146 7.45 24.58 21.25
C ILE A 146 8.45 25.64 21.71
N ALA A 147 8.74 26.64 20.88
CA ALA A 147 9.66 27.74 21.24
C ALA A 147 9.20 28.56 22.46
N ASN A 148 7.90 28.57 22.76
CA ASN A 148 7.30 29.34 23.86
C ASN A 148 6.93 28.51 25.10
N ILE A 149 7.19 27.20 25.10
CA ILE A 149 6.86 26.32 26.21
C ILE A 149 8.13 25.62 26.69
N SER A 150 8.66 26.05 27.83
CA SER A 150 9.57 25.21 28.61
C SER A 150 8.75 24.04 29.16
N VAL A 151 8.75 22.93 28.43
CA VAL A 151 8.12 21.69 28.86
C VAL A 151 9.06 21.06 29.90
N PRO A 152 8.69 21.00 31.21
CA PRO A 152 9.39 20.09 32.12
C PRO A 152 9.26 18.69 31.53
N ASP A 153 10.32 17.87 31.57
CA ASP A 153 10.34 16.50 31.02
C ASP A 153 9.10 15.71 31.46
N ILE A 154 8.04 15.80 30.66
CA ILE A 154 6.91 14.90 30.72
C ILE A 154 7.49 13.64 30.13
N ALA A 155 8.04 12.79 31.00
CA ALA A 155 8.30 11.40 30.70
C ALA A 155 7.12 10.92 29.84
N PHE A 156 7.42 10.41 28.64
CA PHE A 156 6.43 9.76 27.80
C PHE A 156 5.85 8.58 28.58
N GLN A 157 4.89 8.88 29.46
CA GLN A 157 3.96 7.91 29.97
C GLN A 157 3.28 7.42 28.71
N GLN A 158 3.58 6.18 28.34
CA GLN A 158 2.76 5.47 27.37
C GLN A 158 1.32 5.70 27.82
N PRO A 159 0.43 6.19 26.93
CA PRO A 159 -0.95 6.44 27.33
C PRO A 159 -1.44 5.16 28.01
N ASP A 160 -1.91 5.27 29.25
CA ASP A 160 -2.45 4.15 30.00
C ASP A 160 -3.32 3.33 29.04
N GLU A 161 -2.83 2.16 28.62
CA GLU A 161 -3.34 1.44 27.45
C GLU A 161 -4.79 0.94 27.64
N ASN A 162 -5.30 1.10 28.86
CA ASN A 162 -6.66 0.79 29.29
C ASN A 162 -7.71 1.86 28.90
N TYR A 163 -7.33 3.00 28.32
CA TYR A 163 -8.27 4.11 28.02
C TYR A 163 -8.71 4.23 26.56
N SER A 164 -8.55 3.20 25.72
CA SER A 164 -9.23 3.21 24.43
C SER A 164 -10.73 3.02 24.66
N ILE A 165 -11.54 4.05 24.40
CA ILE A 165 -13.03 4.06 24.46
C ILE A 165 -13.66 2.86 23.72
N TYR A 166 -12.88 2.21 22.84
CA TYR A 166 -13.27 1.08 22.01
C TYR A 166 -13.01 -0.30 22.63
N ARG A 167 -12.39 -0.39 23.81
CA ARG A 167 -12.09 -1.65 24.51
C ARG A 167 -12.77 -1.70 25.88
N PRO A 168 -13.31 -2.86 26.30
CA PRO A 168 -13.75 -3.05 27.69
C PRO A 168 -12.60 -2.82 28.67
N ARG A 169 -12.91 -2.28 29.85
CA ARG A 169 -11.93 -2.09 30.94
C ARG A 169 -11.40 -3.43 31.41
N ILE A 170 -10.09 -3.50 31.67
CA ILE A 170 -9.40 -4.74 32.05
C ILE A 170 -8.59 -4.52 33.30
N ASP A 171 -8.95 -5.27 34.32
CA ASP A 171 -8.29 -5.26 35.61
C ASP A 171 -7.17 -6.31 35.58
N ARG A 172 -5.96 -5.88 35.20
CA ARG A 172 -4.78 -6.76 35.09
C ARG A 172 -4.29 -7.29 36.45
N ASN A 173 -4.70 -6.64 37.55
CA ASN A 173 -4.37 -7.03 38.92
C ASN A 173 -5.40 -8.00 39.54
N ALA A 174 -6.38 -8.45 38.75
CA ALA A 174 -7.40 -9.38 39.20
C ALA A 174 -6.80 -10.73 39.64
N SER A 175 -7.22 -11.22 40.81
CA SER A 175 -6.79 -12.52 41.34
C SER A 175 -7.66 -13.67 40.85
N THR A 176 -8.91 -13.39 40.43
CA THR A 176 -9.84 -14.37 39.86
C THR A 176 -10.24 -14.01 38.43
N LYS A 177 -10.63 -15.01 37.63
CA LYS A 177 -10.96 -14.83 36.20
C LYS A 177 -12.15 -13.87 36.01
N GLU A 178 -13.05 -13.86 36.97
CA GLU A 178 -14.25 -13.03 37.02
C GLU A 178 -13.95 -11.56 37.30
N GLN A 179 -12.89 -11.27 38.06
CA GLN A 179 -12.50 -9.91 38.38
C GLN A 179 -11.82 -9.20 37.20
N VAL A 180 -11.29 -9.93 36.20
CA VAL A 180 -10.63 -9.33 35.03
C VAL A 180 -11.62 -8.48 34.21
N TYR A 181 -12.88 -8.92 34.14
CA TYR A 181 -13.95 -8.27 33.41
C TYR A 181 -15.22 -8.19 34.25
N GLN A 182 -15.47 -7.03 34.87
CA GLN A 182 -16.67 -6.82 35.67
C GLN A 182 -17.92 -6.65 34.80
N LEU A 183 -18.91 -7.55 34.95
CA LEU A 183 -20.13 -7.56 34.15
C LEU A 183 -20.90 -6.23 34.20
N SER A 184 -20.93 -5.58 35.36
CA SER A 184 -21.57 -4.28 35.60
C SER A 184 -21.03 -3.16 34.69
N HIS A 185 -19.75 -3.21 34.35
CA HIS A 185 -19.12 -2.25 33.43
C HIS A 185 -19.33 -2.60 31.95
N LEU A 186 -19.73 -3.84 31.63
CA LEU A 186 -20.03 -4.24 30.26
C LEU A 186 -21.50 -4.01 29.88
N ILE A 187 -22.42 -4.38 30.76
CA ILE A 187 -23.86 -4.25 30.54
C ILE A 187 -24.53 -3.81 31.85
N PRO A 188 -25.29 -2.70 31.85
CA PRO A 188 -26.16 -2.34 32.97
C PRO A 188 -27.14 -3.46 33.32
N ILE A 189 -27.30 -3.74 34.61
CA ILE A 189 -28.15 -4.83 35.12
C ILE A 189 -29.61 -4.66 34.68
N GLU A 190 -30.10 -3.41 34.68
CA GLU A 190 -31.45 -3.03 34.23
C GLU A 190 -31.77 -3.55 32.82
N ILE A 191 -30.78 -3.52 31.92
CA ILE A 191 -30.94 -3.96 30.53
C ILE A 191 -30.96 -5.49 30.45
N LEU A 192 -30.15 -6.16 31.28
CA LEU A 192 -30.15 -7.62 31.36
C LEU A 192 -31.48 -8.16 31.91
N ASP A 193 -32.08 -7.47 32.88
CA ASP A 193 -33.35 -7.90 33.48
C ASP A 193 -34.52 -7.83 32.49
N THR A 194 -34.46 -6.94 31.48
CA THR A 194 -35.46 -6.95 30.39
C THR A 194 -35.45 -8.23 29.56
N LEU A 195 -34.33 -8.98 29.55
CA LEU A 195 -34.21 -10.27 28.86
C LEU A 195 -34.66 -11.46 29.71
N GLU A 196 -34.98 -11.25 30.99
CA GLU A 196 -35.26 -12.34 31.92
C GLU A 196 -36.46 -13.20 31.49
N LYS A 197 -37.57 -12.56 31.11
CA LYS A 197 -38.78 -13.25 30.64
C LYS A 197 -38.47 -14.17 29.45
N ARG A 198 -37.72 -13.65 28.48
CA ARG A 198 -37.34 -14.40 27.28
C ARG A 198 -36.32 -15.50 27.57
N ALA A 199 -35.41 -15.27 28.52
CA ALA A 199 -34.45 -16.26 28.97
C ALA A 199 -35.15 -17.44 29.66
N ILE A 200 -36.17 -17.18 30.49
CA ILE A 200 -36.99 -18.22 31.13
C ILE A 200 -37.75 -19.03 30.07
N GLU A 201 -38.45 -18.37 29.14
CA GLU A 201 -39.15 -19.04 28.02
C GLU A 201 -38.22 -19.96 27.20
N LEU A 202 -36.99 -19.50 26.95
CA LEU A 202 -35.99 -20.26 26.20
C LEU A 202 -35.46 -21.47 26.99
N LEU A 203 -35.34 -21.32 28.31
CA LEU A 203 -34.89 -22.41 29.19
C LEU A 203 -35.96 -23.48 29.35
N GLU A 204 -37.23 -23.08 29.46
CA GLU A 204 -38.39 -23.97 29.60
C GLU A 204 -38.84 -24.61 28.28
N SER A 205 -38.59 -23.97 27.14
CA SER A 205 -38.96 -24.53 25.84
C SER A 205 -37.94 -25.55 25.29
N ASP A 206 -38.47 -26.64 24.72
CA ASP A 206 -37.69 -27.67 24.02
C ASP A 206 -37.34 -27.29 22.57
N LYS A 207 -38.04 -26.31 22.00
CA LYS A 207 -37.91 -25.89 20.59
C LYS A 207 -37.11 -24.60 20.42
N ILE A 208 -35.82 -24.65 20.75
CA ILE A 208 -34.90 -23.51 20.67
C ILE A 208 -34.76 -22.97 19.22
N LYS A 209 -34.97 -23.83 18.21
CA LYS A 209 -34.88 -23.49 16.78
C LYS A 209 -35.90 -22.42 16.34
N ASP A 210 -37.04 -22.35 17.01
CA ASP A 210 -38.12 -21.42 16.63
C ASP A 210 -37.77 -19.96 16.97
N PHE A 211 -36.75 -19.75 17.81
CA PHE A 211 -36.33 -18.43 18.28
C PHE A 211 -35.38 -17.70 17.32
N SER A 212 -35.08 -18.29 16.15
CA SER A 212 -34.22 -17.69 15.09
C SER A 212 -32.86 -17.18 15.61
N LEU A 213 -32.29 -17.90 16.60
CA LEU A 213 -31.02 -17.53 17.21
C LEU A 213 -29.84 -17.78 16.26
N THR A 214 -28.73 -17.11 16.53
CA THR A 214 -27.46 -17.38 15.83
C THR A 214 -26.97 -18.79 16.17
N PRO A 215 -26.48 -19.58 15.19
CA PRO A 215 -26.11 -20.98 15.39
C PRO A 215 -25.12 -21.24 16.54
N THR A 216 -24.18 -20.31 16.77
CA THR A 216 -23.25 -20.34 17.92
C THR A 216 -23.98 -20.28 19.25
N VAL A 217 -24.89 -19.31 19.39
CA VAL A 217 -25.65 -19.04 20.60
C VAL A 217 -26.60 -20.19 20.90
N GLU A 218 -27.29 -20.71 19.88
CA GLU A 218 -28.15 -21.90 20.02
C GLU A 218 -27.37 -23.10 20.58
N LYS A 219 -26.22 -23.42 19.97
CA LYS A 219 -25.36 -24.52 20.45
C LYS A 219 -24.88 -24.29 21.88
N SER A 220 -24.47 -23.07 22.21
CA SER A 220 -24.05 -22.69 23.55
C SER A 220 -25.16 -22.86 24.59
N ILE A 221 -26.40 -22.51 24.26
CA ILE A 221 -27.55 -22.70 25.14
C ILE A 221 -27.84 -24.19 25.34
N ILE A 222 -27.80 -24.99 24.28
CA ILE A 222 -27.99 -26.45 24.37
C ILE A 222 -26.93 -27.07 25.29
N THR A 223 -25.65 -26.68 25.15
CA THR A 223 -24.58 -27.16 26.03
C THR A 223 -24.75 -26.71 27.48
N LEU A 224 -25.34 -25.53 27.71
CA LEU A 224 -25.62 -25.04 29.06
C LEU A 224 -26.77 -25.81 29.70
N LYS A 225 -27.84 -26.13 28.95
CA LYS A 225 -28.96 -26.94 29.45
C LYS A 225 -28.53 -28.34 29.88
N SER A 226 -27.54 -28.93 29.20
CA SER A 226 -27.03 -30.26 29.55
C SER A 226 -26.00 -30.26 30.68
N SER A 227 -25.59 -29.08 31.17
CA SER A 227 -24.60 -28.95 32.24
C SER A 227 -25.29 -28.88 33.61
N PRO A 228 -24.75 -29.53 34.66
CA PRO A 228 -25.31 -29.46 36.01
C PRO A 228 -24.94 -28.13 36.67
N LEU A 229 -25.65 -27.06 36.31
CA LEU A 229 -25.41 -25.71 36.84
C LEU A 229 -26.64 -25.21 37.62
N ASP A 230 -26.41 -24.35 38.63
CA ASP A 230 -27.49 -23.75 39.41
C ASP A 230 -28.41 -22.91 38.51
N LYS A 231 -29.73 -22.99 38.76
CA LYS A 231 -30.76 -22.31 37.96
C LYS A 231 -30.49 -20.82 37.77
N GLU A 232 -30.01 -20.13 38.80
CA GLU A 232 -29.69 -18.69 38.73
C GLU A 232 -28.50 -18.39 37.81
N THR A 233 -27.45 -19.21 37.87
CA THR A 233 -26.26 -19.04 37.04
C THR A 233 -26.54 -19.39 35.58
N LEU A 234 -27.36 -20.42 35.35
CA LEU A 234 -27.89 -20.77 34.04
C LEU A 234 -28.68 -19.60 33.43
N LEU A 235 -29.56 -19.00 34.22
CA LEU A 235 -30.35 -17.85 33.80
C LEU A 235 -29.45 -16.66 33.45
N LYS A 236 -28.48 -16.31 34.31
CA LYS A 236 -27.51 -15.22 34.04
C LYS A 236 -26.74 -15.45 32.74
N LYS A 237 -26.19 -16.66 32.52
CA LYS A 237 -25.48 -17.01 31.29
C LYS A 237 -26.40 -16.94 30.06
N CYS A 238 -27.64 -17.37 30.19
CA CYS A 238 -28.65 -17.30 29.13
C CYS A 238 -28.97 -15.84 28.75
N LYS A 239 -29.18 -14.95 29.73
CA LYS A 239 -29.38 -13.50 29.50
C LYS A 239 -28.21 -12.90 28.68
N ILE A 240 -26.97 -13.24 29.06
CA ILE A 240 -25.76 -12.76 28.37
C ILE A 240 -25.71 -13.28 26.92
N LEU A 241 -26.02 -14.55 26.70
CA LEU A 241 -26.04 -15.16 25.35
C LEU A 241 -27.11 -14.56 24.44
N LEU A 242 -28.30 -14.26 24.97
CA LEU A 242 -29.34 -13.55 24.22
C LEU A 242 -28.89 -12.13 23.83
N PHE A 243 -28.20 -11.43 24.74
CA PHE A 243 -27.64 -10.12 24.42
C PHE A 243 -26.56 -10.21 23.32
N ILE A 244 -25.69 -11.22 23.37
CA ILE A 244 -24.69 -11.50 22.31
C ILE A 244 -25.38 -11.76 20.97
N HIS A 245 -26.47 -12.53 20.96
CA HIS A 245 -27.26 -12.74 19.74
C HIS A 245 -27.75 -11.41 19.15
N CYS A 246 -28.32 -10.52 19.96
CA CYS A 246 -28.76 -9.21 19.49
C CYS A 246 -27.59 -8.33 19.00
N LEU A 247 -26.40 -8.41 19.61
CA LEU A 247 -25.20 -7.72 19.11
C LEU A 247 -24.67 -8.29 17.77
N ILE A 248 -24.68 -9.61 17.59
CA ILE A 248 -24.27 -10.24 16.33
C ILE A 248 -25.26 -9.88 15.21
N SER A 249 -26.56 -9.96 15.51
CA SER A 249 -27.63 -9.53 14.61
C SER A 249 -27.44 -8.07 14.20
N PHE A 250 -27.22 -7.18 15.17
CA PHE A 250 -26.89 -5.78 14.94
C PHE A 250 -25.73 -5.64 13.95
N MET A 251 -24.59 -6.26 14.25
CA MET A 251 -23.36 -6.16 13.45
C MET A 251 -23.54 -6.61 12.00
N ASN A 252 -24.33 -7.66 11.79
CA ASN A 252 -24.57 -8.24 10.47
C ASN A 252 -25.60 -7.45 9.65
N THR A 253 -26.50 -6.73 10.30
CA THR A 253 -27.51 -5.92 9.61
C THR A 253 -26.85 -4.76 8.86
N PRO A 254 -27.12 -4.58 7.55
CA PRO A 254 -26.56 -3.48 6.78
C PRO A 254 -27.18 -2.14 7.23
N LEU A 255 -26.39 -1.06 7.23
CA LEU A 255 -26.84 0.27 7.70
C LEU A 255 -28.11 0.76 6.99
N LYS A 256 -28.32 0.37 5.72
CA LYS A 256 -29.52 0.70 4.95
C LYS A 256 -30.83 0.20 5.59
N LYS A 257 -30.74 -0.87 6.39
CA LYS A 257 -31.88 -1.43 7.11
C LYS A 257 -32.02 -0.85 8.52
N ILE A 258 -30.97 -0.25 9.08
CA ILE A 258 -30.96 0.40 10.39
C ILE A 258 -31.63 1.79 10.25
N THR A 259 -32.94 1.79 10.06
CA THR A 259 -33.78 3.00 10.09
C THR A 259 -34.37 3.21 11.48
N LYS A 260 -35.06 4.34 11.71
CA LYS A 260 -35.76 4.62 12.99
C LYS A 260 -36.74 3.51 13.41
N LYS A 261 -37.21 2.68 12.46
CA LYS A 261 -38.15 1.57 12.66
C LYS A 261 -37.48 0.20 12.82
N TYR A 262 -36.15 0.12 12.76
CA TYR A 262 -35.45 -1.15 12.90
C TYR A 262 -35.23 -1.50 14.36
N ASN A 263 -35.79 -2.63 14.76
CA ASN A 263 -35.55 -3.26 16.04
C ASN A 263 -34.42 -4.29 15.86
N THR A 264 -33.38 -4.15 16.67
CA THR A 264 -32.22 -5.06 16.67
C THR A 264 -32.53 -6.34 17.45
N CYS A 265 -33.45 -6.20 18.40
CA CYS A 265 -33.92 -7.25 19.29
C CYS A 265 -35.46 -7.13 19.29
N ASP A 266 -36.17 -8.14 18.76
CA ASP A 266 -37.64 -8.15 18.75
C ASP A 266 -38.24 -8.18 20.17
N PHE A 267 -37.39 -8.45 21.17
CA PHE A 267 -37.77 -8.73 22.55
C PHE A 267 -37.81 -7.49 23.45
N SER A 268 -36.96 -6.49 23.22
CA SER A 268 -36.88 -5.32 24.10
C SER A 268 -36.39 -4.06 23.38
N SER A 269 -37.19 -3.01 23.45
CA SER A 269 -36.86 -1.70 22.87
C SER A 269 -35.75 -0.96 23.63
N GLU A 270 -35.48 -1.34 24.88
CA GLU A 270 -34.45 -0.72 25.73
C GLU A 270 -33.04 -1.18 25.31
N ILE A 271 -32.90 -2.46 24.96
CA ILE A 271 -31.68 -3.03 24.39
C ILE A 271 -31.33 -2.32 23.09
N ASP A 272 -32.33 -2.06 22.24
CA ASP A 272 -32.12 -1.34 20.99
C ASP A 272 -31.61 0.08 21.22
N LYS A 273 -32.18 0.81 22.19
CA LYS A 273 -31.71 2.15 22.55
C LYS A 273 -30.27 2.09 23.05
N HIS A 274 -29.94 1.15 23.93
CA HIS A 274 -28.60 0.99 24.48
C HIS A 274 -27.56 0.64 23.41
N ILE A 275 -27.86 -0.32 22.52
CA ILE A 275 -26.96 -0.69 21.42
C ILE A 275 -26.73 0.51 20.50
N LYS A 276 -27.80 1.24 20.15
CA LYS A 276 -27.72 2.42 19.29
C LYS A 276 -26.90 3.55 19.92
N GLN A 277 -27.03 3.78 21.22
CA GLN A 277 -26.26 4.80 21.94
C GLN A 277 -24.77 4.44 22.06
N ASN A 278 -24.45 3.17 22.30
CA ASN A 278 -23.07 2.76 22.61
C ASN A 278 -22.21 2.37 21.39
N TYR A 279 -22.85 1.99 20.28
CA TYR A 279 -22.18 1.45 19.09
C TYR A 279 -22.51 2.19 17.78
N MET A 280 -23.21 3.33 17.83
CA MET A 280 -23.38 4.24 16.68
C MET A 280 -22.93 5.66 17.02
N VAL A 281 -22.47 6.39 16.01
CA VAL A 281 -22.10 7.80 16.11
C VAL A 281 -22.86 8.57 15.04
N SER A 282 -23.68 9.54 15.45
CA SER A 282 -24.46 10.40 14.55
C SER A 282 -25.29 9.63 13.51
N GLY A 283 -25.90 8.52 13.90
CA GLY A 283 -26.71 7.67 13.01
C GLY A 283 -25.91 6.81 12.02
N THR A 284 -24.58 6.84 12.10
CA THR A 284 -23.69 5.99 11.31
C THR A 284 -22.99 4.96 12.21
N ARG A 285 -22.55 3.86 11.61
CA ARG A 285 -21.74 2.84 12.28
C ARG A 285 -20.34 2.82 11.66
N PRO A 286 -19.41 3.65 12.16
CA PRO A 286 -18.04 3.66 11.69
C PRO A 286 -17.33 2.34 12.04
N LEU A 287 -16.24 2.03 11.32
CA LEU A 287 -15.51 0.77 11.49
C LEU A 287 -15.03 0.54 12.94
N ASN A 288 -14.57 1.60 13.61
CA ASN A 288 -14.09 1.55 14.98
C ASN A 288 -15.19 1.12 15.97
N MET A 289 -16.45 1.51 15.73
CA MET A 289 -17.58 1.08 16.57
C MET A 289 -17.99 -0.37 16.30
N LYS A 290 -17.80 -0.85 15.06
CA LYS A 290 -17.97 -2.27 14.74
C LYS A 290 -16.90 -3.11 15.45
N ASP A 291 -15.67 -2.62 15.49
CA ASP A 291 -14.56 -3.28 16.18
C ASP A 291 -14.75 -3.24 17.72
N LYS A 292 -15.28 -2.14 18.27
CA LYS A 292 -15.75 -2.06 19.67
C LYS A 292 -16.81 -3.12 19.98
N CYS A 293 -17.85 -3.21 19.15
CA CYS A 293 -18.91 -4.19 19.33
C CYS A 293 -18.36 -5.63 19.33
N LEU A 294 -17.43 -5.93 18.41
CA LEU A 294 -16.75 -7.23 18.37
C LEU A 294 -15.96 -7.52 19.65
N CYS A 295 -15.23 -6.53 20.20
CA CYS A 295 -14.50 -6.70 21.46
C CYS A 295 -15.45 -7.06 22.61
N TYR A 296 -16.57 -6.36 22.73
CA TYR A 296 -17.58 -6.64 23.75
C TYR A 296 -18.22 -8.01 23.56
N ILE A 297 -18.53 -8.43 22.34
CA ILE A 297 -19.04 -9.78 22.04
C ILE A 297 -18.06 -10.85 22.53
N ILE A 298 -16.77 -10.71 22.23
CA ILE A 298 -15.75 -11.70 22.63
C ILE A 298 -15.71 -11.81 24.16
N VAL A 299 -15.67 -10.69 24.88
CA VAL A 299 -15.58 -10.70 26.35
C VAL A 299 -16.84 -11.29 26.97
N LEU A 300 -18.03 -10.86 26.54
CA LEU A 300 -19.29 -11.39 27.05
C LEU A 300 -19.42 -12.89 26.80
N TYR A 301 -18.97 -13.35 25.64
CA TYR A 301 -19.06 -14.76 25.30
C TYR A 301 -18.07 -15.61 26.10
N MET A 302 -16.89 -15.05 26.42
CA MET A 302 -15.95 -15.67 27.37
C MET A 302 -16.56 -15.80 28.77
N ILE A 303 -17.25 -14.77 29.27
CA ILE A 303 -17.94 -14.83 30.58
C ILE A 303 -19.04 -15.91 30.55
N ALA A 304 -19.80 -16.03 29.46
CA ALA A 304 -20.87 -17.01 29.35
C ALA A 304 -20.36 -18.47 29.27
N MET A 305 -19.18 -18.71 28.70
CA MET A 305 -18.60 -20.03 28.44
C MET A 305 -17.44 -20.38 29.40
N ASP A 306 -17.48 -19.89 30.64
CA ASP A 306 -16.48 -20.20 31.68
C ASP A 306 -15.03 -19.93 31.27
N TYR A 307 -14.83 -18.90 30.46
CA TYR A 307 -13.54 -18.43 29.96
C TYR A 307 -12.78 -19.41 29.06
N GLU A 308 -13.47 -20.36 28.42
CA GLU A 308 -12.95 -21.16 27.31
C GLU A 308 -13.86 -20.98 26.09
N LEU A 309 -13.30 -20.58 24.94
CA LEU A 309 -14.09 -20.32 23.75
C LEU A 309 -13.42 -20.76 22.45
N ASN A 310 -14.19 -21.38 21.55
CA ASN A 310 -13.77 -21.62 20.17
C ASN A 310 -14.15 -20.45 19.26
N LEU A 311 -13.16 -19.88 18.55
CA LEU A 311 -13.34 -18.72 17.68
C LEU A 311 -13.93 -19.05 16.29
N ASP A 312 -13.81 -20.29 15.82
CA ASP A 312 -14.28 -20.69 14.49
C ASP A 312 -15.79 -20.48 14.26
N PRO A 313 -16.69 -20.96 15.14
CA PRO A 313 -18.11 -20.77 14.92
C PRO A 313 -18.50 -19.29 15.09
N LEU A 314 -17.86 -18.56 16.01
CA LEU A 314 -18.07 -17.11 16.18
C LEU A 314 -17.64 -16.31 14.93
N SER A 315 -16.54 -16.70 14.28
CA SER A 315 -16.06 -16.08 13.03
C SER A 315 -17.10 -16.16 11.92
N LYS A 316 -17.78 -17.30 11.80
CA LYS A 316 -18.83 -17.53 10.80
C LYS A 316 -20.06 -16.67 11.09
N ASP A 317 -20.51 -16.67 12.35
CA ASP A 317 -21.73 -15.95 12.75
C ASP A 317 -21.53 -14.43 12.71
N ALA A 318 -20.37 -13.91 13.14
CA ALA A 318 -20.08 -12.48 13.11
C ALA A 318 -19.65 -11.96 11.71
N LYS A 319 -19.42 -12.86 10.74
CA LYS A 319 -18.88 -12.56 9.39
C LYS A 319 -17.57 -11.75 9.46
N VAL A 320 -16.70 -12.11 10.39
CA VAL A 320 -15.37 -11.48 10.57
C VAL A 320 -14.30 -12.55 10.39
N GLY A 321 -13.23 -12.23 9.65
CA GLY A 321 -12.12 -13.15 9.42
C GLY A 321 -11.45 -13.62 10.71
N LEU A 322 -11.14 -14.91 10.80
CA LEU A 322 -10.60 -15.56 11.99
C LEU A 322 -9.33 -14.89 12.53
N ASN A 323 -8.44 -14.43 11.65
CA ASN A 323 -7.20 -13.74 12.05
C ASN A 323 -7.50 -12.43 12.79
N LYS A 324 -8.47 -11.65 12.30
CA LYS A 324 -8.88 -10.39 12.94
C LYS A 324 -9.47 -10.65 14.33
N ILE A 325 -10.27 -11.70 14.51
CA ILE A 325 -10.81 -12.09 15.83
C ILE A 325 -9.68 -12.55 16.76
N LYS A 326 -8.70 -13.31 16.25
CA LYS A 326 -7.51 -13.72 17.03
C LYS A 326 -6.65 -12.54 17.47
N ASP A 327 -6.51 -11.52 16.63
CA ASP A 327 -5.77 -10.32 16.99
C ASP A 327 -6.50 -9.51 18.07
N PHE A 328 -7.83 -9.37 17.97
CA PHE A 328 -8.62 -8.76 19.04
C PHE A 328 -8.58 -9.57 20.33
N SER A 329 -8.65 -10.90 20.27
CA SER A 329 -8.60 -11.71 21.49
C SER A 329 -7.25 -11.61 22.19
N ARG A 330 -6.14 -11.57 21.44
CA ARG A 330 -4.81 -11.28 21.97
C ARG A 330 -4.72 -9.90 22.58
N ASN A 331 -5.27 -8.89 21.88
CA ASN A 331 -5.29 -7.53 22.39
C ASN A 331 -6.05 -7.47 23.71
N LEU A 332 -7.18 -8.17 23.83
CA LEU A 332 -7.99 -8.34 25.05
C LEU A 332 -7.30 -9.16 26.16
N GLY A 333 -6.09 -9.65 25.97
CA GLY A 333 -5.36 -10.41 26.99
C GLY A 333 -5.79 -11.87 27.08
N PHE A 334 -6.47 -12.42 26.08
CA PHE A 334 -6.78 -13.84 26.03
C PHE A 334 -5.59 -14.63 25.47
N SER A 335 -5.34 -15.79 26.07
CA SER A 335 -4.30 -16.73 25.63
C SER A 335 -4.86 -17.79 24.70
N GLN A 336 -4.04 -18.33 23.81
CA GLN A 336 -4.43 -19.48 22.99
C GLN A 336 -4.64 -20.71 23.88
N SER A 337 -5.71 -21.45 23.62
CA SER A 337 -5.97 -22.74 24.27
C SER A 337 -4.97 -23.78 23.80
N SER A 338 -4.49 -24.63 24.70
CA SER A 338 -3.69 -25.80 24.34
C SER A 338 -4.53 -26.94 23.75
N LYS A 339 -5.84 -26.97 24.06
CA LYS A 339 -6.76 -28.05 23.68
C LYS A 339 -7.27 -27.92 22.24
N LEU A 340 -7.43 -26.69 21.74
CA LEU A 340 -8.05 -26.38 20.45
C LEU A 340 -7.19 -25.37 19.68
N LYS A 341 -6.83 -25.68 18.43
CA LYS A 341 -6.02 -24.82 17.54
C LYS A 341 -6.60 -23.40 17.35
N THR A 342 -7.91 -23.26 17.53
CA THR A 342 -8.69 -22.03 17.38
C THR A 342 -9.40 -21.63 18.68
N GLY A 343 -9.10 -22.32 19.77
CA GLY A 343 -9.61 -22.00 21.10
C GLY A 343 -8.82 -20.86 21.76
N ILE A 344 -9.52 -20.02 22.51
CA ILE A 344 -8.96 -19.02 23.41
C ILE A 344 -9.38 -19.31 24.84
N THR A 345 -8.54 -18.94 25.79
CA THR A 345 -8.75 -19.11 27.22
C THR A 345 -8.26 -17.88 27.98
N LEU A 346 -8.94 -17.51 29.07
CA LEU A 346 -8.41 -16.50 29.98
C LEU A 346 -7.51 -17.19 31.01
N LYS A 347 -6.23 -16.80 31.01
CA LYS A 347 -5.22 -17.26 31.99
C LYS A 347 -4.87 -16.11 32.93
N ILE A 348 -4.57 -16.47 34.18
CA ILE A 348 -4.07 -15.54 35.20
C ILE A 348 -2.64 -15.96 35.52
N PRO A 349 -1.67 -15.01 35.58
CA PRO A 349 -1.82 -13.58 35.33
C PRO A 349 -2.14 -13.25 33.86
N VAL A 350 -2.84 -12.13 33.63
CA VAL A 350 -3.21 -11.68 32.28
C VAL A 350 -1.91 -11.38 31.50
N PRO A 351 -1.74 -11.93 30.28
CA PRO A 351 -0.52 -11.70 29.51
C PRO A 351 -0.26 -10.21 29.29
N PRO A 352 1.03 -9.82 29.23
CA PRO A 352 1.39 -8.44 28.99
C PRO A 352 0.80 -7.96 27.65
N PRO A 353 0.52 -6.66 27.52
CA PRO A 353 -0.03 -6.07 26.32
C PRO A 353 0.88 -6.39 25.13
N VAL A 354 0.27 -6.78 24.02
CA VAL A 354 1.01 -6.97 22.77
C VAL A 354 1.43 -5.58 22.30
N SER A 355 2.69 -5.20 22.56
CA SER A 355 3.26 -4.01 21.95
C SER A 355 3.20 -4.17 20.44
N MET A 356 2.38 -3.35 19.79
CA MET A 356 2.44 -3.16 18.35
C MET A 356 3.71 -2.37 18.07
N ASN A 357 4.87 -3.01 18.23
CA ASN A 357 6.12 -2.47 17.74
C ASN A 357 5.95 -2.34 16.23
N LEU A 358 5.63 -1.12 15.79
CA LEU A 358 5.77 -0.67 14.42
C LEU A 358 7.17 -1.11 14.00
N LYS A 359 7.24 -2.17 13.19
CA LYS A 359 8.50 -2.67 12.66
C LYS A 359 9.20 -1.47 12.01
N ARG A 360 10.19 -0.91 12.71
CA ARG A 360 11.14 0.03 12.12
C ARG A 360 11.67 -0.70 10.89
N LYS A 361 11.31 -0.23 9.70
CA LYS A 361 11.97 -0.64 8.46
C LYS A 361 13.46 -0.48 8.73
N ARG A 362 14.20 -1.59 8.76
CA ARG A 362 15.65 -1.57 8.67
C ARG A 362 15.97 -0.91 7.34
N ASN A 363 16.41 0.34 7.39
CA ASN A 363 17.15 0.91 6.27
C ASN A 363 18.46 0.13 6.23
N SER A 364 18.61 -0.73 5.24
CA SER A 364 19.91 -1.26 4.85
C SER A 364 20.70 -0.10 4.25
N LEU A 365 21.89 0.13 4.81
CA LEU A 365 22.96 0.93 4.21
C LEU A 365 23.36 0.37 2.85
#